data_AF-A0A9D7PFK3-F1
#
_entry.id   AF-A0A9D7PFK3-F1
#
_cell.length_a   1.000
_cell.length_b   1.000
_cell.length_c   1.000
_cell.angle_alpha   90.00
_cell.angle_beta   90.00
_cell.angle_gamma   90.00
#
_symmetry.space_group_name_H-M   'P 1'
#
loop_
_entity.id
_entity.type
_entity.pdbx_description
1 polymer ?
#
loop_
_entity_poly.entity_id
_entity_poly.type
_entity_poly.pdbx_seq_one_letter_code
_entity_poly.pdbx_strand_id
1 'polypeptide(L)'
;MTTRFGERIMQEFYGSMIPAFLGENLNTQTVVPFFTAIAAAVEQWEPRFRIIQIVPESVGRDGRLQVHMEGEYRPRALLGTSPPRAPAA
;
A
#
# COMPACT_ATOMS: atom_id res chain seq x y z
N MET A 1 5.51 5.12 0.67
CA MET A 1 5.13 4.89 2.08
C MET A 1 6.31 4.33 2.84
N THR A 2 6.97 5.13 3.69
CA THR A 2 8.25 4.77 4.35
C THR A 2 8.23 4.92 5.88
N THR A 3 7.14 5.45 6.43
CA THR A 3 7.01 5.78 7.85
C THR A 3 6.72 4.54 8.69
N ARG A 4 7.45 4.38 9.79
CA ARG A 4 7.26 3.29 10.77
C ARG A 4 6.14 3.66 11.74
N PHE A 5 5.43 2.66 12.26
CA PHE A 5 4.57 2.89 13.43
C PHE A 5 5.40 3.40 14.61
N GLY A 6 4.84 4.33 15.38
CA GLY A 6 5.53 4.97 16.50
C GLY A 6 6.52 6.07 16.12
N GLU A 7 6.74 6.35 14.84
CA GLU A 7 7.65 7.43 14.40
C GLU A 7 7.07 8.83 14.67
N ARG A 8 5.74 8.96 14.69
CA ARG A 8 5.04 10.23 14.93
C ARG A 8 4.50 10.28 16.35
N ILE A 9 5.05 11.17 17.18
CA ILE A 9 4.68 11.31 18.61
C ILE A 9 3.19 11.60 18.80
N MET A 10 2.61 12.52 18.02
CA MET A 10 1.19 12.88 18.16
C MET A 10 0.24 11.97 17.38
N GLN A 11 0.77 11.02 16.61
CA GLN A 11 0.01 10.10 15.76
C GLN A 11 0.74 8.75 15.73
N GLU A 12 0.89 8.13 16.89
CA GLU A 12 1.70 6.92 17.07
C GLU A 12 1.27 5.79 16.14
N PHE A 13 -0.04 5.64 15.95
CA PHE A 13 -0.62 4.63 15.07
C PHE A 13 -0.46 4.95 13.59
N TYR A 14 0.04 6.12 13.19
CA TYR A 14 0.28 6.43 11.79
C TYR A 14 1.57 5.75 11.30
N GLY A 15 1.45 4.91 10.28
CA GLY A 15 2.60 4.23 9.72
C GLY A 15 2.22 3.02 8.87
N SER A 16 3.22 2.20 8.58
CA SER A 16 3.08 0.98 7.80
C SER A 16 4.02 -0.11 8.29
N MET A 17 3.68 -1.38 8.03
CA MET A 17 4.58 -2.52 8.27
C MET A 17 5.65 -2.68 7.18
N ILE A 18 5.58 -1.91 6.09
CA ILE A 18 6.49 -1.99 4.94
C ILE A 18 7.98 -1.90 5.37
N PRO A 19 8.38 -1.00 6.29
CA PRO A 19 9.79 -0.89 6.69
C PRO A 19 10.33 -2.11 7.44
N ALA A 20 9.47 -2.99 7.96
CA ALA A 20 9.89 -4.23 8.63
C ALA A 20 10.46 -5.25 7.62
N PHE A 21 9.98 -5.23 6.38
CA PHE A 21 10.45 -6.12 5.29
C PHE A 21 11.74 -5.63 4.61
N LEU A 22 12.25 -4.46 4.97
CA LEU A 22 13.50 -3.94 4.40
C LEU A 22 14.67 -4.85 4.77
N GLY A 23 15.36 -5.37 3.74
CA GLY A 23 16.49 -6.30 3.92
C GLY A 23 16.08 -7.76 3.95
N GLU A 24 14.79 -8.08 3.90
CA GLU A 24 14.32 -9.45 3.71
C GLU A 24 14.42 -9.89 2.24
N ASN A 25 14.59 -11.19 2.04
CA ASN A 25 14.57 -11.78 0.70
C ASN A 25 13.14 -11.80 0.16
N LEU A 26 12.95 -11.45 -1.11
CA LEU A 26 11.68 -11.55 -1.80
C LEU A 26 11.41 -13.01 -2.20
N ASN A 27 10.70 -13.73 -1.34
CA ASN A 27 10.32 -15.13 -1.53
C ASN A 27 8.79 -15.27 -1.40
N THR A 28 8.25 -16.46 -1.67
CA THR A 28 6.78 -16.68 -1.63
C THR A 28 6.16 -16.39 -0.26
N GLN A 29 6.91 -16.53 0.83
CA GLN A 29 6.43 -16.27 2.19
C GLN A 29 6.44 -14.79 2.55
N THR A 30 7.35 -13.98 1.99
CA THR A 30 7.51 -12.55 2.30
C THR A 30 6.80 -11.65 1.29
N VAL A 31 6.67 -12.10 0.03
CA VAL A 31 6.09 -11.30 -1.05
C VAL A 31 4.61 -10.98 -0.82
N VAL A 32 3.82 -11.95 -0.36
CA VAL A 32 2.39 -11.74 -0.09
C VAL A 32 2.20 -10.78 1.09
N PRO A 33 2.81 -11.01 2.29
CA PRO A 33 2.73 -10.06 3.39
C PRO A 33 3.21 -8.65 3.04
N PHE A 34 4.25 -8.51 2.21
CA PHE A 34 4.73 -7.21 1.77
C PHE A 34 3.66 -6.44 0.98
N PHE A 35 3.04 -7.08 -0.02
CA PHE A 35 1.96 -6.45 -0.79
C PHE A 35 0.70 -6.20 0.06
N THR A 36 0.38 -7.10 0.98
CA THR A 36 -0.70 -6.88 1.96
C THR A 36 -0.41 -5.68 2.86
N ALA A 37 0.83 -5.50 3.31
CA ALA A 37 1.23 -4.35 4.11
C ALA A 37 1.11 -3.02 3.35
N ILE A 38 1.43 -3.02 2.05
CA ILE A 38 1.19 -1.85 1.17
C ILE A 38 -0.30 -1.56 1.08
N ALA A 39 -1.11 -2.57 0.76
CA ALA A 39 -2.56 -2.40 0.62
C ALA A 39 -3.21 -1.88 1.90
N ALA A 40 -2.88 -2.49 3.05
CA ALA A 40 -3.41 -2.09 4.35
C ALA A 40 -3.01 -0.65 4.73
N ALA A 41 -1.78 -0.25 4.45
CA ALA A 41 -1.33 1.12 4.74
C ALA A 41 -2.07 2.16 3.88
N VAL A 42 -2.31 1.86 2.61
CA VAL A 42 -3.06 2.74 1.71
C VAL A 42 -4.54 2.80 2.09
N GLU A 43 -5.18 1.67 2.36
CA GLU A 43 -6.60 1.65 2.76
C GLU A 43 -6.84 2.38 4.08
N GLN A 44 -5.94 2.24 5.05
CA GLN A 44 -6.05 2.89 6.35
C GLN A 44 -5.87 4.42 6.27
N TRP A 45 -4.88 4.88 5.51
CA TRP A 45 -4.45 6.29 5.54
C TRP A 45 -4.89 7.12 4.34
N GLU A 46 -5.22 6.50 3.21
CA GLU A 46 -5.60 7.19 1.98
C GLU A 46 -6.92 6.63 1.40
N PRO A 47 -8.06 6.85 2.07
CA PRO A 47 -9.36 6.32 1.63
C PRO A 47 -9.80 6.86 0.26
N ARG A 48 -9.21 7.98 -0.20
CA ARG A 48 -9.47 8.56 -1.53
C ARG A 48 -8.78 7.81 -2.66
N PHE A 49 -7.93 6.83 -2.37
CA PHE A 49 -7.25 6.03 -3.37
C PHE A 49 -7.54 4.55 -3.11
N ARG A 50 -8.34 3.94 -3.98
CA ARG A 50 -8.58 2.50 -3.92
C ARG A 50 -7.64 1.79 -4.87
N ILE A 51 -6.83 0.90 -4.33
CA ILE A 51 -5.95 0.04 -5.13
C ILE A 51 -6.82 -0.94 -5.95
N ILE A 52 -6.55 -1.03 -7.25
CA ILE A 52 -7.11 -2.02 -8.16
C ILE A 52 -6.07 -3.13 -8.38
N GLN A 53 -4.82 -2.74 -8.59
CA GLN A 53 -3.74 -3.67 -8.90
C GLN A 53 -2.39 -3.15 -8.41
N ILE A 54 -1.54 -4.07 -7.99
CA ILE A 54 -0.15 -3.80 -7.63
C ILE A 54 0.74 -4.72 -8.48
N VAL A 55 1.65 -4.14 -9.27
CA VAL A 55 2.53 -4.88 -10.18
C VAL A 55 3.99 -4.58 -9.87
N PRO A 56 4.83 -5.59 -9.59
CA PRO A 56 6.27 -5.39 -9.52
C PRO A 56 6.82 -5.12 -10.93
N GLU A 57 7.38 -3.94 -11.17
CA GLU A 57 7.98 -3.55 -12.45
C GLU A 57 9.42 -4.04 -12.58
N SER A 58 10.18 -3.99 -11.48
CA SER A 58 11.56 -4.45 -11.47
C SER A 58 11.89 -5.17 -10.17
N VAL A 59 12.51 -6.34 -10.32
CA VAL A 59 13.04 -7.17 -9.23
C VAL A 59 14.46 -7.55 -9.61
N GLY A 60 15.43 -6.80 -9.10
CA GLY A 60 16.85 -7.00 -9.39
C GLY A 60 17.61 -7.57 -8.19
N ARG A 61 18.82 -8.10 -8.46
CA ARG A 61 19.80 -8.47 -7.42
C ARG A 61 20.56 -7.25 -6.87
N ASP A 62 20.26 -6.05 -7.38
CA ASP A 62 20.79 -4.77 -6.91
C ASP A 62 20.09 -4.27 -5.63
N GLY A 63 19.16 -5.04 -5.08
CA GLY A 63 18.45 -4.72 -3.85
C GLY A 63 17.34 -3.68 -4.03
N ARG A 64 16.92 -3.43 -5.27
CA ARG A 64 15.83 -2.50 -5.58
C ARG A 64 14.58 -3.27 -6.00
N LEU A 65 13.44 -2.81 -5.47
CA LEU A 65 12.12 -3.28 -5.83
C LEU A 65 11.30 -2.08 -6.29
N GLN A 66 10.87 -2.09 -7.54
CA GLN A 66 9.95 -1.09 -8.08
C GLN A 66 8.57 -1.70 -8.22
N VAL A 67 7.57 -0.96 -7.74
CA VAL A 67 6.18 -1.40 -7.73
C VAL A 67 5.32 -0.32 -8.35
N HIS A 68 4.58 -0.70 -9.39
CA HIS A 68 3.49 0.09 -9.95
C HIS A 68 2.20 -0.19 -9.19
N MET A 69 1.46 0.87 -8.86
CA MET A 69 0.16 0.74 -8.22
C MET A 69 -0.88 1.47 -9.05
N GLU A 70 -1.85 0.70 -9.55
CA GLU A 70 -3.02 1.26 -10.22
C GLU A 70 -4.18 1.33 -9.24
N GLY A 71 -4.91 2.44 -9.29
CA GLY A 71 -6.03 2.66 -8.38
C GLY A 71 -7.05 3.65 -8.90
N GLU A 72 -8.25 3.54 -8.33
CA GLU A 72 -9.37 4.43 -8.57
C GLU A 72 -9.29 5.63 -7.62
N TYR A 73 -9.36 6.83 -8.18
CA TYR A 73 -9.47 8.05 -7.40
C TYR A 73 -10.91 8.31 -6.93
N ARG A 74 -11.09 8.47 -5.61
CA ARG A 74 -12.37 8.60 -4.92
C ARG A 74 -12.43 9.93 -4.16
N PRO A 75 -12.78 11.04 -4.84
CA PRO A 75 -12.72 12.37 -4.24
C PRO A 75 -13.65 12.55 -3.04
N ARG A 76 -14.74 11.77 -2.96
CA ARG A 76 -15.74 11.85 -1.88
C ARG A 76 -15.58 10.78 -0.80
N ALA A 77 -14.50 9.99 -0.82
CA ALA A 77 -14.33 8.90 0.14
C ALA A 77 -14.32 9.37 1.61
N LEU A 78 -13.76 10.55 1.87
CA LEU A 78 -13.75 11.16 3.21
C LEU A 78 -15.14 11.57 3.71
N LEU A 79 -16.10 11.76 2.80
CA LEU A 79 -17.49 12.14 3.10
C LEU A 79 -18.41 10.92 3.29
N GLY A 80 -17.86 9.70 3.29
CA GLY A 80 -18.62 8.46 3.50
C GLY A 80 -19.50 8.01 2.33
N THR A 81 -19.50 8.74 1.21
CA THR A 81 -20.22 8.34 -0.01
C THR A 81 -19.24 7.67 -0.97
N SER A 82 -19.23 6.33 -1.00
CA SER A 82 -18.59 5.61 -2.11
C SER A 82 -19.51 5.69 -3.32
N PRO A 83 -19.04 6.13 -4.51
CA PRO A 83 -19.83 5.98 -5.72
C PRO A 83 -20.14 4.49 -5.96
N PRO A 84 -21.32 4.17 -6.54
CA PRO A 84 -21.65 2.80 -6.91
C PRO A 84 -20.59 2.27 -7.88
N ARG A 85 -20.19 1.01 -7.68
CA ARG A 85 -19.23 0.30 -8.53
C ARG A 85 -19.69 0.40 -9.99
N ALA A 86 -18.91 1.07 -10.85
CA ALA A 86 -19.17 1.04 -12.28
C ALA A 86 -19.17 -0.44 -12.75
N PRO A 87 -20.13 -0.86 -13.59
CA PRO A 87 -20.14 -2.22 -14.10
C PRO A 87 -18.85 -2.46 -14.89
N ALA A 88 -18.20 -3.60 -14.63
CA ALA A 88 -17.11 -4.06 -15.46
C ALA A 88 -17.64 -4.21 -16.90
N ALA A 89 -17.02 -3.51 -17.84
CA ALA A 89 -17.28 -3.66 -19.26
C ALA A 89 -16.79 -5.01 -19.77
#